data_AF-B2IJL3-F1
#
_entry.id   AF-B2IJL3-F1
#
_cell.length_a   1.000
_cell.length_b   1.000
_cell.length_c   1.000
_cell.angle_alpha   90.00
_cell.angle_beta   90.00
_cell.angle_gamma   90.00
#
_symmetry.space_group_name_H-M   'P 1'
#
loop_
_entity.id
_entity.type
_entity.pdbx_description
1 polymer ?
#
loop_
_entity_poly.entity_id
_entity_poly.type
_entity_poly.pdbx_seq_one_letter_code
_entity_poly.pdbx_strand_id
1 'polypeptide(L)'
;MVLDFVLASLHHLAVFSLFGILIAELLLLRSGFEGTALARISRLDLAYGIVAGLVVVFGFLRVFFGAKPPNFYLTSLIFWTKIALFVFIGFLSIGPTLRFIDWRRQVRRDSDWRPPTADVRRLRVIVHVEAGLFLLLPILAAAMARGLG
;
A
#
# COMPACT_ATOMS: atom_id res chain seq x y z
N MET A 1 -25.95 -11.56 1.91
CA MET A 1 -25.04 -12.73 1.80
C MET A 1 -24.13 -12.63 0.57
N VAL A 2 -24.67 -12.53 -0.66
CA VAL A 2 -23.82 -12.42 -1.88
C VAL A 2 -23.03 -11.11 -1.95
N LEU A 3 -23.66 -9.96 -1.71
CA LEU A 3 -22.97 -8.66 -1.76
C LEU A 3 -21.82 -8.57 -0.75
N ASP A 4 -22.06 -9.01 0.50
CA ASP A 4 -21.03 -9.08 1.54
C ASP A 4 -19.86 -9.97 1.12
N PHE A 5 -20.14 -11.16 0.57
CA PHE A 5 -19.10 -12.06 0.04
C PHE A 5 -18.27 -11.41 -1.07
N VAL A 6 -18.92 -10.74 -2.02
CA VAL A 6 -18.23 -10.05 -3.13
C VAL A 6 -17.35 -8.91 -2.60
N LEU A 7 -17.90 -8.04 -1.74
CA LEU A 7 -17.15 -6.91 -1.17
C LEU A 7 -15.98 -7.38 -0.30
N ALA A 8 -16.18 -8.44 0.50
CA ALA A 8 -15.11 -9.07 1.25
C ALA A 8 -14.03 -9.60 0.31
N SER A 9 -14.40 -10.37 -0.72
CA SER A 9 -13.44 -10.95 -1.67
C SER A 9 -12.63 -9.86 -2.39
N LEU A 10 -13.29 -8.82 -2.90
CA LEU A 10 -12.63 -7.68 -3.56
C LEU A 10 -11.69 -6.94 -2.62
N HIS A 11 -12.10 -6.69 -1.37
CA HIS A 11 -11.25 -6.03 -0.39
C HIS A 11 -10.00 -6.87 -0.08
N HIS A 12 -10.14 -8.17 0.17
CA HIS A 12 -8.98 -9.04 0.46
C HIS A 12 -8.05 -9.15 -0.76
N LEU A 13 -8.59 -9.33 -1.97
CA LEU A 13 -7.78 -9.33 -3.19
C LEU A 13 -7.01 -8.02 -3.36
N ALA A 14 -7.65 -6.88 -3.10
CA ALA A 14 -6.98 -5.58 -3.14
C ALA A 14 -5.86 -5.48 -2.08
N VAL A 15 -6.10 -5.91 -0.84
CA VAL A 15 -5.11 -5.91 0.25
C VAL A 15 -3.91 -6.81 -0.09
N PHE A 16 -4.15 -8.03 -0.56
CA PHE A 16 -3.05 -8.94 -0.95
C PHE A 16 -2.30 -8.45 -2.19
N SER A 17 -3.00 -7.87 -3.17
CA SER A 17 -2.36 -7.27 -4.34
C SER A 17 -1.48 -6.09 -3.93
N LEU A 18 -1.96 -5.24 -3.03
CA LEU A 18 -1.21 -4.09 -2.52
C LEU A 18 0.09 -4.53 -1.85
N PHE A 19 0.00 -5.55 -0.99
CA PHE A 19 1.18 -6.13 -0.35
C PHE A 19 2.13 -6.75 -1.38
N GLY A 20 1.61 -7.49 -2.37
CA GLY A 20 2.41 -8.06 -3.45
C GLY A 20 3.17 -7.00 -4.25
N ILE A 21 2.53 -5.87 -4.56
CA ILE A 21 3.15 -4.73 -5.25
C ILE A 21 4.27 -4.13 -4.39
N LEU A 22 4.01 -3.90 -3.10
CA LEU A 22 4.99 -3.36 -2.16
C LEU A 22 6.24 -4.25 -2.06
N ILE A 23 6.05 -5.58 -2.02
CA ILE A 23 7.18 -6.53 -2.06
C ILE A 23 7.91 -6.46 -3.40
N ALA A 24 7.19 -6.34 -4.53
CA ALA A 24 7.83 -6.19 -5.84
C ALA A 24 8.68 -4.91 -5.93
N GLU A 25 8.22 -3.79 -5.36
CA GLU A 25 9.02 -2.56 -5.26
C GLU A 25 10.27 -2.74 -4.42
N LEU A 26 10.15 -3.39 -3.26
CA LEU A 26 11.29 -3.69 -2.39
C LEU A 26 12.34 -4.55 -3.11
N LEU A 27 11.90 -5.56 -3.88
CA LEU A 27 12.78 -6.43 -4.66
C LEU A 27 13.48 -5.66 -5.79
N LEU A 28 12.78 -4.79 -6.51
CA LEU A 28 13.39 -3.95 -7.54
C LEU A 28 14.38 -2.94 -6.96
N LEU A 29 14.07 -2.33 -5.82
CA LEU A 29 14.99 -1.46 -5.10
C LEU A 29 16.22 -2.23 -4.60
N ARG A 30 16.12 -3.56 -4.40
CA ARG A 30 17.24 -4.42 -4.02
C ARG A 30 18.17 -4.72 -5.19
N SER A 31 17.64 -5.05 -6.37
CA SER A 31 18.42 -5.44 -7.54
C SER A 31 19.21 -4.30 -8.21
N GLY A 32 18.93 -3.05 -7.84
CA GLY A 32 19.54 -1.87 -8.48
C GLY A 32 18.79 -1.45 -9.75
N PHE A 33 19.10 -0.25 -10.24
CA PHE A 33 18.45 0.35 -11.41
C PHE A 33 19.32 0.16 -12.65
N GLU A 34 19.05 -0.90 -13.40
CA GLU A 34 19.63 -1.13 -14.73
C GLU A 34 18.54 -1.10 -15.82
N GLY A 35 18.84 -0.48 -16.96
CA GLY A 35 17.96 -0.42 -18.12
C GLY A 35 16.53 0.06 -17.80
N THR A 36 15.54 -0.81 -18.02
CA THR A 36 14.11 -0.46 -17.88
C THR A 36 13.58 -0.49 -16.43
N ALA A 37 14.43 -0.76 -15.43
CA ALA A 37 14.02 -0.91 -14.03
C ALA A 37 13.28 0.33 -13.48
N LEU A 38 13.69 1.55 -13.86
CA LEU A 38 13.06 2.77 -13.40
C LEU A 38 11.62 2.95 -13.95
N ALA A 39 11.41 2.55 -15.20
CA ALA A 39 10.07 2.57 -15.79
C ALA A 39 9.15 1.51 -15.15
N ARG A 40 9.71 0.37 -14.72
CA ARG A 40 8.97 -0.68 -14.00
C ARG A 40 8.58 -0.24 -12.60
N ILE A 41 9.51 0.32 -11.82
CA ILE A 41 9.20 0.79 -10.46
C ILE A 41 8.14 1.89 -10.48
N SER A 42 8.22 2.81 -11.45
CA SER A 42 7.21 3.87 -11.59
C SER A 42 5.81 3.35 -11.91
N ARG A 43 5.70 2.22 -12.63
CA ARG A 43 4.41 1.58 -12.93
C ARG A 43 3.87 0.82 -11.71
N LEU A 44 4.76 0.18 -10.95
CA LEU A 44 4.38 -0.48 -9.71
C LEU A 44 3.91 0.53 -8.68
N ASP A 45 4.58 1.67 -8.55
CA ASP A 45 4.19 2.76 -7.64
C ASP A 45 2.81 3.35 -8.01
N LEU A 46 2.54 3.54 -9.30
CA LEU A 46 1.20 3.91 -9.75
C LEU A 46 0.16 2.82 -9.42
N ALA A 47 0.49 1.55 -9.67
CA ALA A 47 -0.40 0.44 -9.34
C ALA A 47 -0.64 0.34 -7.83
N TYR A 48 0.38 0.57 -7.01
CA TYR A 48 0.29 0.64 -5.55
C TYR A 48 -0.74 1.70 -5.14
N GLY A 49 -0.61 2.93 -5.64
CA GLY A 49 -1.55 4.01 -5.34
C GLY A 49 -2.99 3.69 -5.76
N ILE A 50 -3.19 3.12 -6.94
CA ILE A 50 -4.52 2.71 -7.43
C ILE A 50 -5.11 1.62 -6.54
N VAL A 51 -4.34 0.57 -6.24
CA VAL A 51 -4.80 -0.55 -5.41
C VAL A 51 -5.04 -0.11 -3.97
N ALA A 52 -4.25 0.81 -3.42
CA ALA A 52 -4.50 1.42 -2.12
C ALA A 52 -5.85 2.15 -2.11
N GLY A 53 -6.19 2.89 -3.17
CA GLY A 53 -7.51 3.48 -3.35
C GLY A 53 -8.62 2.42 -3.34
N LEU A 54 -8.42 1.30 -4.04
CA LEU A 54 -9.39 0.19 -4.06
C LEU A 54 -9.56 -0.45 -2.67
N VAL A 55 -8.49 -0.62 -1.89
CA VAL A 55 -8.57 -1.11 -0.50
C VAL A 55 -9.49 -0.21 0.32
N VAL A 56 -9.33 1.10 0.20
CA VAL A 56 -10.16 2.09 0.91
C VAL A 56 -11.62 2.02 0.46
N VAL A 57 -11.86 2.04 -0.86
CA VAL A 57 -13.21 1.99 -1.43
C VAL A 57 -13.94 0.72 -0.99
N PHE A 58 -13.34 -0.45 -1.19
CA PHE A 58 -13.98 -1.71 -0.76
C PHE A 58 -14.08 -1.81 0.76
N GLY A 59 -13.13 -1.24 1.50
CA GLY A 59 -13.16 -1.20 2.96
C GLY A 59 -14.37 -0.43 3.49
N PHE A 60 -14.62 0.77 2.97
CA PHE A 60 -15.79 1.57 3.36
C PHE A 60 -17.10 0.96 2.85
N LEU A 61 -17.13 0.40 1.64
CA LEU A 61 -18.31 -0.32 1.17
C LEU A 61 -18.67 -1.48 2.12
N ARG A 62 -17.69 -2.18 2.69
CA ARG A 62 -17.94 -3.20 3.72
C ARG A 62 -18.48 -2.63 5.03
N VAL A 63 -18.08 -1.42 5.43
CA VAL A 63 -18.61 -0.77 6.63
C VAL A 63 -20.09 -0.44 6.50
N PHE A 64 -20.52 0.03 5.31
CA PHE A 64 -21.90 0.49 5.10
C PHE A 64 -22.84 -0.57 4.53
N PHE A 65 -22.32 -1.51 3.73
CA PHE A 65 -23.11 -2.52 3.00
C PHE A 65 -22.71 -3.97 3.31
N GLY A 66 -21.76 -4.19 4.22
CA GLY A 66 -21.32 -5.52 4.64
C GLY A 66 -22.23 -6.16 5.70
N ALA A 67 -21.80 -7.33 6.20
CA ALA A 67 -22.59 -8.14 7.14
C ALA A 67 -22.76 -7.51 8.55
N LYS A 68 -21.84 -6.65 9.00
CA LYS A 68 -21.92 -6.00 10.31
C LYS A 68 -22.51 -4.59 10.18
N PRO A 69 -23.34 -4.13 11.13
CA PRO A 69 -23.87 -2.77 11.09
C PRO A 69 -22.73 -1.75 11.22
N PRO A 70 -22.84 -0.54 10.61
CA PRO A 70 -21.79 0.47 10.66
C PRO A 70 -21.30 0.81 12.08
N ASN A 71 -22.22 0.81 13.05
CA ASN A 71 -21.91 1.10 14.45
C ASN A 71 -20.88 0.14 15.07
N PHE A 72 -20.81 -1.11 14.59
CA PHE A 72 -19.79 -2.08 15.01
C PHE A 72 -18.37 -1.60 14.69
N TYR A 73 -18.19 -0.91 13.56
CA TYR A 73 -16.89 -0.39 13.15
C TYR A 73 -16.58 0.95 13.81
N LEU A 74 -17.55 1.88 13.78
CA LEU A 74 -17.32 3.27 14.20
C LEU A 74 -17.06 3.41 15.71
N THR A 75 -17.54 2.47 16.52
CA THR A 75 -17.29 2.44 17.98
C THR A 75 -16.01 1.70 18.37
N SER A 76 -15.42 0.92 17.46
CA SER A 76 -14.22 0.11 17.76
C SER A 76 -12.95 0.94 17.67
N LEU A 77 -12.17 0.97 18.74
CA LEU A 77 -10.86 1.66 18.74
C LEU A 77 -9.87 0.98 17.79
N ILE A 78 -9.99 -0.35 17.62
CA ILE A 78 -9.16 -1.12 16.70
C ILE A 78 -9.44 -0.74 15.24
N PHE A 79 -10.71 -0.48 14.91
CA PHE A 79 -11.06 0.01 13.57
C PHE A 79 -10.34 1.33 13.25
N TRP A 80 -10.41 2.30 14.15
CA TRP A 80 -9.73 3.60 13.95
C TRP A 80 -8.22 3.48 13.93
N THR A 81 -7.63 2.65 14.79
CA THR A 81 -6.19 2.34 14.76
C THR A 81 -5.77 1.79 13.39
N LYS A 82 -6.56 0.86 12.83
CA LYS A 82 -6.32 0.29 11.50
C LYS A 82 -6.40 1.36 10.40
N ILE A 83 -7.39 2.25 10.45
CA ILE A 83 -7.51 3.37 9.49
C ILE A 83 -6.31 4.31 9.60
N ALA A 84 -5.96 4.73 10.82
CA ALA A 84 -4.82 5.61 11.08
C ALA A 84 -3.51 4.99 10.59
N LEU A 85 -3.29 3.71 10.84
CA LEU A 85 -2.12 2.98 10.36
C LEU A 85 -2.07 2.91 8.83
N PHE A 86 -3.18 2.58 8.17
CA PHE A 86 -3.23 2.53 6.70
C PHE A 86 -2.95 3.90 6.08
N VAL A 87 -3.51 4.96 6.65
CA VAL A 87 -3.25 6.35 6.24
C VAL A 87 -1.79 6.72 6.45
N PHE A 88 -1.20 6.36 7.59
CA PHE A 88 0.21 6.60 7.87
C PHE A 88 1.14 5.90 6.87
N ILE A 89 0.86 4.64 6.52
CA ILE A 89 1.57 3.91 5.45
C ILE A 89 1.44 4.66 4.11
N GLY A 90 0.23 5.13 3.77
CA GLY A 90 0.01 5.95 2.58
C GLY A 90 0.83 7.24 2.58
N PHE A 91 0.97 7.91 3.72
CA PHE A 91 1.80 9.10 3.86
C PHE A 91 3.30 8.81 3.67
N LEU A 92 3.80 7.68 4.21
CA LEU A 92 5.18 7.26 3.97
C LEU A 92 5.46 7.06 2.48
N SER A 93 4.48 6.50 1.75
CA SER A 93 4.61 6.17 0.32
C SER A 93 4.70 7.39 -0.60
N ILE A 94 4.23 8.56 -0.15
CA ILE A 94 4.38 9.82 -0.89
C ILE A 94 5.87 10.13 -1.17
N GLY A 95 6.76 9.85 -0.21
CA GLY A 95 8.20 10.10 -0.36
C GLY A 95 8.81 9.34 -1.55
N PRO A 96 8.71 7.99 -1.59
CA PRO A 96 9.07 7.17 -2.74
C PRO A 96 8.44 7.64 -4.05
N THR A 97 7.13 7.86 -4.09
CA THR A 97 6.41 8.30 -5.30
C THR A 97 7.02 9.58 -5.90
N LEU A 98 7.24 10.61 -5.08
CA LEU A 98 7.84 11.87 -5.53
C LEU A 98 9.25 11.66 -6.10
N ARG A 99 10.05 10.78 -5.50
CA ARG A 99 11.39 10.44 -5.98
C ARG A 99 11.35 9.68 -7.30
N PHE A 100 10.46 8.70 -7.46
CA PHE A 100 10.32 7.97 -8.72
C PHE A 100 9.88 8.88 -9.87
N ILE A 101 8.97 9.83 -9.61
CA ILE A 101 8.56 10.84 -10.58
C ILE A 101 9.75 11.70 -11.01
N ASP A 102 10.54 12.19 -10.05
CA ASP A 102 11.71 13.01 -10.32
C ASP A 102 12.76 12.23 -11.12
N TRP A 103 13.11 11.03 -10.70
CA TRP A 103 14.07 10.16 -11.39
C TRP A 103 13.63 9.88 -12.83
N ARG A 104 12.34 9.63 -13.06
CA ARG A 104 11.81 9.43 -14.41
C ARG A 104 11.96 10.68 -15.28
N ARG A 105 11.88 11.89 -14.71
CA ARG A 105 12.16 13.14 -15.43
C ARG A 105 13.64 13.27 -15.75
N GLN A 106 14.53 12.89 -14.83
CA GLN A 106 15.98 12.96 -15.04
C GLN A 106 16.42 11.98 -16.14
N VAL A 107 16.00 10.72 -16.10
CA VAL A 107 16.31 9.73 -17.17
C VAL A 107 15.77 10.14 -18.55
N ARG A 108 14.64 10.85 -18.60
CA ARG A 108 14.10 11.38 -19.86
C ARG A 108 14.95 12.49 -20.45
N ARG A 109 15.72 13.22 -19.62
CA ARG A 109 16.61 14.31 -20.05
C ARG A 109 18.00 13.78 -20.39
N ASP A 110 18.47 12.81 -19.63
CA ASP A 110 19.78 12.18 -19.79
C ASP A 110 19.63 10.67 -19.59
N SER A 111 19.85 9.89 -20.64
CA SER A 111 19.69 8.43 -20.63
C SER A 111 20.75 7.73 -19.77
N ASP A 112 21.89 8.37 -19.52
CA ASP A 112 22.98 7.82 -18.73
C ASP A 112 22.85 8.16 -17.23
N TRP A 113 21.90 9.03 -16.89
CA TRP A 113 21.63 9.40 -15.51
C TRP A 113 21.18 8.18 -14.69
N ARG A 114 21.70 8.08 -13.46
CA ARG A 114 21.37 7.01 -12.51
C ARG A 114 21.00 7.57 -11.15
N PRO A 115 20.02 6.98 -10.44
CA PRO A 115 19.70 7.37 -9.07
C PRO A 115 20.90 7.25 -8.13
N PRO A 116 21.16 8.26 -7.27
CA PRO A 116 22.20 8.16 -6.26
C PRO A 116 21.99 6.95 -5.33
N THR A 117 23.04 6.17 -5.09
CA THR A 117 22.96 4.94 -4.27
C THR A 117 22.45 5.20 -2.85
N ALA A 118 22.76 6.36 -2.28
CA ALA A 118 22.25 6.79 -0.97
C ALA A 118 20.73 6.97 -0.96
N ASP A 119 20.16 7.56 -2.01
CA ASP A 119 18.71 7.75 -2.13
C ASP A 119 18.00 6.40 -2.31
N VAL A 120 18.56 5.50 -3.13
CA VAL A 120 18.03 4.14 -3.29
C VAL A 120 18.01 3.39 -1.95
N ARG A 121 19.09 3.48 -1.16
CA ARG A 121 19.14 2.88 0.17
C ARG A 121 18.09 3.46 1.11
N ARG A 122 17.87 4.77 1.07
CA ARG A 122 16.86 5.45 1.89
C ARG A 122 15.45 5.00 1.52
N LEU A 123 15.12 4.96 0.22
CA LEU A 123 13.82 4.48 -0.23
C LEU A 123 13.60 3.01 0.13
N ARG A 124 14.63 2.16 0.04
CA ARG A 124 14.54 0.77 0.47
C ARG A 124 14.14 0.63 1.93
N VAL A 125 14.71 1.45 2.83
CA VAL A 125 14.33 1.44 4.25
C VAL A 125 12.87 1.87 4.44
N ILE A 126 12.42 2.92 3.73
CA ILE A 126 11.04 3.39 3.80
C ILE A 126 10.07 2.29 3.37
N VAL A 127 10.28 1.69 2.19
CA VAL A 127 9.41 0.61 1.68
C VAL A 127 9.46 -0.63 2.58
N HIS A 128 10.59 -0.91 3.22
CA HIS A 128 10.68 -2.00 4.19
C HIS A 128 9.87 -1.73 5.47
N VAL A 129 9.91 -0.49 5.97
CA VAL A 129 9.07 -0.06 7.10
C VAL A 129 7.60 -0.10 6.73
N GLU A 130 7.22 0.37 5.54
CA GLU A 130 5.85 0.24 5.03
C GLU A 130 5.39 -1.21 5.01
N ALA A 131 6.24 -2.13 4.55
CA ALA A 131 5.91 -3.57 4.52
C ALA A 131 5.71 -4.14 5.92
N GLY A 132 6.59 -3.78 6.87
CA GLY A 132 6.46 -4.19 8.26
C GLY A 132 5.18 -3.66 8.92
N LEU A 133 4.86 -2.39 8.70
CA LEU A 133 3.64 -1.77 9.21
C LEU A 133 2.38 -2.38 8.56
N PHE A 134 2.43 -2.69 7.27
CA PHE A 134 1.32 -3.29 6.54
C PHE A 134 0.91 -4.63 7.13
N LEU A 135 1.87 -5.44 7.61
CA LEU A 135 1.60 -6.73 8.25
C LEU A 135 0.80 -6.62 9.56
N LEU A 136 0.75 -5.43 10.19
CA LEU A 136 -0.10 -5.21 11.37
C LEU A 136 -1.58 -5.05 11.00
N LEU A 137 -1.91 -4.61 9.77
CA LEU A 137 -3.29 -4.43 9.32
C LEU A 137 -4.15 -5.71 9.39
N PRO A 138 -3.71 -6.89 8.90
CA PRO A 138 -4.48 -8.11 9.04
C PRO A 138 -4.62 -8.57 10.50
N ILE A 139 -3.64 -8.28 11.36
CA ILE A 139 -3.72 -8.58 12.80
C ILE A 139 -4.82 -7.73 13.45
N LEU A 140 -4.84 -6.42 13.18
CA LEU A 140 -5.90 -5.52 13.66
C LEU A 140 -7.26 -5.92 13.11
N ALA A 141 -7.34 -6.32 11.84
CA ALA A 141 -8.58 -6.81 11.24
C ALA A 141 -9.08 -8.09 11.93
N ALA A 142 -8.19 -9.02 12.26
CA ALA A 142 -8.50 -10.26 12.96
C ALA A 142 -8.94 -10.02 14.41
N ALA A 143 -8.33 -9.05 15.10
CA ALA A 143 -8.70 -8.64 16.46
C ALA A 143 -10.11 -8.02 16.49
N MET A 144 -10.36 -7.04 15.62
CA MET A 144 -11.67 -6.40 15.46
C MET A 144 -12.76 -7.41 15.11
N ALA A 145 -12.48 -8.38 14.22
CA ALA A 145 -13.45 -9.42 13.85
C ALA A 145 -13.89 -10.31 15.01
N ARG A 146 -13.08 -10.39 16.08
CA ARG A 146 -13.36 -11.14 17.31
C ARG A 146 -13.96 -10.26 18.43
N GLY A 147 -14.26 -8.99 18.14
CA GLY A 147 -14.81 -8.05 19.13
C GLY A 147 -13.79 -7.58 20.17
N LEU A 148 -12.49 -7.70 19.88
CA LEU A 148 -11.48 -7.04 20.70
C LEU A 148 -11.54 -5.54 20.36
N GLY A 149 -12.00 -4.74 21.34
CA GLY A 149 -11.97 -3.27 21.32
C GLY A 149 -13.00 -2.53 20.47
#